data_AF-A0A7N2MSA8-F1
#
_entry.id   AF-A0A7N2MSA8-F1
#
_cell.length_a   1.000
_cell.length_b   1.000
_cell.length_c   1.000
_cell.angle_alpha   90.00
_cell.angle_beta   90.00
_cell.angle_gamma   90.00
#
_symmetry.space_group_name_H-M   'P 1'
#
loop_
_entity.id
_entity.type
_entity.pdbx_description
1 polymer ?
#
loop_
_entity_poly.entity_id
_entity_poly.type
_entity_poly.pdbx_seq_one_letter_code
_entity_poly.pdbx_strand_id
1 'polypeptide(L)'
;MSPVNLRECMEEMVKYTLESHINGTLEFDLGLSNSFCSDLLKLDPNTTTTESVEGDPPYPLYKHLAAALLESINSKTFCRTQSSLKFIPEGSSLKQEENEWQKLVLEKGSEIVNILKSVVHELHVQEPFFSQLKDGKKTIEGRCAVGDYNRIGSGTLILFNKRVVLEVQDVHRYASFSEMLGAESLAKVLPGVETIEEGVQIYRKFYTEEKEKTNGVLAIHVSKVDVQPYTSLATLISVLSYGGVQGLLGLTHTTGTIPNALSPPR
;
A
#
# COMPACT_ATOMS: atom_id res chain seq x y z
N MET A 1 7.36 -3.92 -19.48
CA MET A 1 6.85 -2.84 -18.62
C MET A 1 6.53 -3.44 -17.27
N SER A 2 6.79 -2.75 -16.16
CA SER A 2 6.35 -3.24 -14.84
C SER A 2 4.82 -3.38 -14.85
N PRO A 3 4.24 -4.47 -14.30
CA PRO A 3 2.79 -4.62 -14.23
C PRO A 3 2.14 -3.63 -13.26
N VAL A 4 2.94 -2.93 -12.46
CA VAL A 4 2.48 -2.12 -11.33
C VAL A 4 2.02 -0.75 -11.81
N ASN A 5 0.73 -0.45 -11.59
CA ASN A 5 0.23 0.92 -11.71
C ASN A 5 0.65 1.72 -10.45
N LEU A 6 1.72 2.52 -10.58
CA LEU A 6 2.28 3.29 -9.47
C LEU A 6 1.27 4.24 -8.81
N ARG A 7 0.31 4.78 -9.57
CA ARG A 7 -0.73 5.67 -9.02
C ARG A 7 -1.64 4.90 -8.07
N GLU A 8 -2.21 3.80 -8.55
CA GLU A 8 -3.09 2.96 -7.75
C GLU A 8 -2.36 2.35 -6.55
N CYS A 9 -1.09 1.98 -6.70
CA CYS A 9 -0.29 1.46 -5.61
C CYS A 9 -0.01 2.51 -4.54
N MET A 10 0.32 3.74 -4.95
CA MET A 10 0.51 4.83 -4.00
C MET A 10 -0.79 5.13 -3.23
N GLU A 11 -1.94 5.15 -3.91
CA GLU A 11 -3.25 5.34 -3.27
C GLU A 11 -3.54 4.24 -2.24
N GLU A 12 -3.41 2.97 -2.61
CA GLU A 12 -3.63 1.83 -1.71
C GLU A 12 -2.62 1.78 -0.56
N MET A 13 -1.35 2.12 -0.81
CA MET A 13 -0.33 2.18 0.23
C MET A 13 -0.58 3.30 1.24
N VAL A 14 -0.94 4.51 0.80
CA VAL A 14 -1.28 5.62 1.71
C VAL A 14 -2.49 5.22 2.55
N LYS A 15 -3.57 4.74 1.91
CA LYS A 15 -4.76 4.25 2.60
C LYS A 15 -4.39 3.20 3.66
N TYR A 16 -3.65 2.18 3.24
CA TYR A 16 -3.23 1.09 4.11
C TYR A 16 -2.38 1.55 5.30
N THR A 17 -1.46 2.49 5.07
CA THR A 17 -0.57 3.02 6.11
C THR A 17 -1.38 3.78 7.17
N LEU A 18 -2.34 4.61 6.75
CA LEU A 18 -3.24 5.33 7.64
C LEU A 18 -4.17 4.38 8.42
N GLU A 19 -4.78 3.40 7.75
CA GLU A 19 -5.63 2.38 8.38
C GLU A 19 -4.85 1.55 9.40
N SER A 20 -3.61 1.14 9.08
CA SER A 20 -2.76 0.35 9.97
C SER A 20 -2.35 1.14 11.21
N HIS A 21 -2.09 2.45 11.06
CA HIS A 21 -1.81 3.34 12.19
C HIS A 21 -3.01 3.45 13.13
N ILE A 22 -4.20 3.71 12.58
CA ILE A 22 -5.45 3.81 13.37
C ILE A 22 -5.73 2.51 14.13
N ASN A 23 -5.50 1.37 13.49
CA ASN A 23 -5.74 0.04 14.07
C ASN A 23 -4.60 -0.45 15.00
N GLY A 24 -3.50 0.31 15.13
CA GLY A 24 -2.35 -0.08 15.93
C GLY A 24 -1.57 -1.30 15.39
N THR A 25 -1.69 -1.59 14.10
CA THR A 25 -1.00 -2.73 13.43
C THR A 25 0.20 -2.28 12.57
N LEU A 26 0.49 -0.98 12.58
CA LEU A 26 1.70 -0.43 11.97
C LEU A 26 2.86 -0.55 12.98
N GLU A 27 3.96 -1.16 12.56
CA GLU A 27 5.17 -1.32 13.38
C GLU A 27 5.98 -0.01 13.54
N PHE A 28 5.40 1.12 13.11
CA PHE A 28 6.05 2.41 13.01
C PHE A 28 5.09 3.52 13.45
N ASP A 29 5.59 4.48 14.24
CA ASP A 29 4.79 5.62 14.68
C ASP A 29 4.79 6.73 13.60
N LEU A 30 3.60 7.02 13.06
CA LEU A 30 3.43 8.12 12.09
C LEU A 30 3.58 9.50 12.71
N GLY A 31 3.55 9.66 14.05
CA GLY A 31 3.55 10.97 14.69
C GLY A 31 2.29 11.81 14.41
N LEU A 32 1.28 11.20 13.77
CA LEU A 32 -0.03 11.79 13.47
C LEU A 32 -1.09 11.22 14.41
N SER A 33 -2.07 12.02 14.80
CA SER A 33 -3.17 11.52 15.64
C SER A 33 -4.09 10.60 14.85
N ASN A 34 -4.72 9.64 15.55
CA ASN A 34 -5.72 8.76 14.94
C ASN A 34 -6.89 9.55 14.34
N SER A 35 -7.28 10.68 14.96
CA SER A 35 -8.32 11.55 14.43
C SER A 35 -7.91 12.18 13.10
N PHE A 36 -6.68 12.68 12.99
CA PHE A 36 -6.17 13.28 11.76
C PHE A 36 -6.09 12.24 10.62
N CYS A 37 -5.57 11.05 10.91
CA CYS A 37 -5.54 9.94 9.94
C CYS A 37 -6.95 9.51 9.52
N SER A 38 -7.89 9.45 10.46
CA SER A 38 -9.30 9.13 10.17
C SER A 38 -9.94 10.20 9.28
N ASP A 39 -9.63 11.47 9.55
CA ASP A 39 -10.11 12.60 8.75
C ASP A 39 -9.58 12.53 7.31
N LEU A 40 -8.33 12.12 7.08
CA LEU A 40 -7.81 11.90 5.72
C LEU A 40 -8.56 10.81 4.95
N LEU A 41 -9.08 9.81 5.66
CA LEU A 41 -9.77 8.65 5.10
C LEU A 41 -11.28 8.86 4.91
N LYS A 42 -11.86 9.93 5.46
CA LYS A 42 -13.31 10.20 5.38
C LYS A 42 -13.79 10.19 3.93
N LEU A 43 -14.96 9.62 3.71
CA LEU A 43 -15.63 9.66 2.41
C LEU A 43 -16.56 10.88 2.35
N ASP A 44 -16.68 11.46 1.16
CA ASP A 44 -17.71 12.46 0.88
C ASP A 44 -19.05 11.74 0.68
N PRO A 45 -20.11 12.05 1.46
CA PRO A 45 -21.42 11.45 1.27
C PRO A 45 -22.09 11.86 -0.06
N ASN A 46 -21.64 12.94 -0.70
CA ASN A 46 -22.29 13.58 -1.85
C ASN A 46 -21.50 13.41 -3.16
N THR A 47 -20.78 12.29 -3.38
CA THR A 47 -20.02 12.04 -4.62
C THR A 47 -20.91 11.89 -5.86
N THR A 48 -21.45 13.02 -6.32
CA THR A 48 -21.93 13.28 -7.67
C THR A 48 -21.11 14.45 -8.17
N THR A 49 -20.21 14.16 -9.12
CA THR A 49 -19.40 15.08 -9.92
C THR A 49 -19.96 16.50 -9.91
N THR A 50 -19.47 17.35 -8.99
CA THR A 50 -19.76 18.78 -8.99
C THR A 50 -18.52 19.53 -8.54
N GLU A 51 -18.31 20.64 -9.22
CA GLU A 51 -17.08 21.41 -9.31
C GLU A 51 -16.58 21.87 -7.94
N SER A 52 -15.26 21.78 -7.75
CA SER A 52 -14.56 22.24 -6.55
C SER A 52 -14.79 23.73 -6.32
N VAL A 53 -15.33 24.13 -5.17
CA VAL A 53 -15.13 25.48 -4.61
C VAL A 53 -13.62 25.72 -4.53
N GLU A 54 -13.19 26.87 -5.04
CA GLU A 54 -11.80 27.34 -5.10
C GLU A 54 -11.10 27.19 -3.72
N GLY A 55 -10.15 26.25 -3.61
CA GLY A 55 -9.20 26.19 -2.49
C GLY A 55 -9.08 24.85 -1.76
N ASP A 56 -10.14 24.06 -1.61
CA ASP A 56 -10.11 22.80 -0.85
C ASP A 56 -10.21 21.56 -1.76
N PRO A 57 -9.31 20.56 -1.61
CA PRO A 57 -9.36 19.31 -2.37
C PRO A 57 -10.61 18.48 -2.00
N PRO A 58 -11.25 17.80 -2.97
CA PRO A 58 -12.40 16.95 -2.70
C PRO A 58 -12.01 15.72 -1.85
N TYR A 59 -12.96 15.22 -1.07
CA TYR A 59 -12.77 14.01 -0.28
C TYR A 59 -12.86 12.74 -1.16
N PRO A 60 -12.16 11.64 -0.80
CA PRO A 60 -11.28 11.51 0.36
C PRO A 60 -9.89 12.13 0.15
N LEU A 61 -9.36 12.79 1.19
CA LEU A 61 -8.10 13.54 1.12
C LEU A 61 -6.87 12.65 0.91
N TYR A 62 -6.89 11.39 1.39
CA TYR A 62 -5.76 10.49 1.20
C TYR A 62 -5.40 10.24 -0.27
N LYS A 63 -6.38 10.35 -1.20
CA LYS A 63 -6.13 10.21 -2.64
C LYS A 63 -5.33 11.39 -3.19
N HIS A 64 -5.66 12.60 -2.74
CA HIS A 64 -4.92 13.81 -3.09
C HIS A 64 -3.52 13.78 -2.49
N LEU A 65 -3.40 13.31 -1.24
CA LEU A 65 -2.10 13.09 -0.61
C LEU A 65 -1.25 12.09 -1.42
N ALA A 66 -1.82 10.95 -1.80
CA ALA A 66 -1.14 9.95 -2.63
C ALA A 66 -0.69 10.52 -3.98
N ALA A 67 -1.54 11.30 -4.65
CA ALA A 67 -1.21 11.96 -5.91
C ALA A 67 -0.06 12.97 -5.74
N ALA A 68 -0.15 13.85 -4.73
CA ALA A 68 0.86 14.87 -4.45
C ALA A 68 2.21 14.25 -4.03
N LEU A 69 2.19 13.18 -3.25
CA LEU A 69 3.39 12.41 -2.91
C LEU A 69 4.02 11.79 -4.16
N LEU A 70 3.23 11.13 -5.00
CA LEU A 70 3.73 10.53 -6.24
C LEU A 70 4.30 11.59 -7.20
N GLU A 71 3.64 12.74 -7.32
CA GLU A 71 4.14 13.87 -8.10
C GLU A 71 5.46 14.40 -7.54
N SER A 72 5.56 14.57 -6.23
CA SER A 72 6.79 15.01 -5.56
C SER A 72 7.95 14.03 -5.79
N ILE A 73 7.67 12.72 -5.72
CA ILE A 73 8.65 11.66 -5.99
C ILE A 73 9.11 11.70 -7.46
N ASN A 74 8.17 11.83 -8.41
CA ASN A 74 8.49 11.85 -9.84
C ASN A 74 9.26 13.11 -10.25
N SER A 75 8.86 14.26 -9.71
CA SER A 75 9.50 15.55 -9.97
C SER A 75 10.78 15.77 -9.17
N LYS A 76 11.07 14.89 -8.20
CA LYS A 76 12.25 14.97 -7.32
C LYS A 76 12.28 16.27 -6.50
N THR A 77 11.12 16.85 -6.25
CA THR A 77 10.95 18.10 -5.51
C THR A 77 9.74 18.00 -4.61
N PHE A 78 9.80 18.63 -3.45
CA PHE A 78 8.62 18.83 -2.62
C PHE A 78 7.85 20.03 -3.17
N CYS A 79 6.62 19.83 -3.65
CA CYS A 79 5.76 20.91 -4.13
C CYS A 79 4.58 21.07 -3.20
N ARG A 80 4.48 22.22 -2.51
CA ARG A 80 3.20 22.61 -1.92
C ARG A 80 2.22 22.84 -3.06
N THR A 81 1.03 22.25 -2.98
CA THR A 81 -0.03 22.49 -3.95
C THR A 81 -0.45 23.95 -3.82
N GLN A 82 -0.11 24.80 -4.79
CA GLN A 82 -0.39 26.23 -4.73
C GLN A 82 -1.89 26.47 -4.89
N SER A 83 -2.59 26.82 -3.81
CA SER A 83 -3.75 27.70 -3.95
C SER A 83 -3.23 29.08 -4.36
N SER A 84 -3.88 29.69 -5.33
CA SER A 84 -3.47 30.92 -6.00
C SER A 84 -3.55 32.16 -5.10
N LEU A 85 -2.74 32.25 -4.04
CA LEU A 85 -2.65 33.45 -3.19
C LEU A 85 -1.19 33.75 -2.80
N LYS A 86 -0.86 35.03 -2.94
CA LYS A 86 0.49 35.60 -2.96
C LYS A 86 1.27 35.41 -1.64
N PHE A 87 2.54 35.05 -1.81
CA PHE A 87 3.69 35.13 -0.90
C PHE A 87 3.53 36.02 0.35
N ILE A 88 3.61 35.39 1.53
CA ILE A 88 4.15 36.00 2.75
C ILE A 88 5.66 35.63 2.79
N PRO A 89 6.57 36.52 3.23
CA PRO A 89 7.99 36.21 3.26
C PRO A 89 8.25 35.01 4.17
N GLU A 90 8.77 33.93 3.58
CA GLU A 90 9.15 32.70 4.26
C GLU A 90 10.17 32.99 5.37
N GLY A 91 9.84 32.63 6.61
CA GLY A 91 10.79 32.62 7.72
C GLY A 91 11.88 31.56 7.50
N SER A 92 13.09 31.79 8.05
CA SER A 92 14.24 30.90 7.88
C SER A 92 14.01 29.45 8.35
N SER A 93 13.11 29.23 9.31
CA SER A 93 12.74 27.89 9.82
C SER A 93 11.98 27.03 8.81
N LEU A 94 11.04 27.64 8.06
CA LEU A 94 10.22 26.91 7.08
C LEU A 94 11.06 26.41 5.90
N LYS A 95 12.03 27.21 5.46
CA LYS A 95 12.98 26.82 4.41
C LYS A 95 13.84 25.63 4.81
N GLN A 96 14.19 25.52 6.09
CA GLN A 96 14.98 24.39 6.58
C GLN A 96 14.15 23.10 6.62
N GLU A 97 12.91 23.16 7.10
CA GLU A 97 11.98 22.02 7.09
C GLU A 97 11.69 21.52 5.67
N GLU A 98 11.48 22.43 4.72
CA GLU A 98 11.24 22.08 3.31
C GLU A 98 12.44 21.41 2.65
N ASN A 99 13.66 21.85 2.96
CA ASN A 99 14.88 21.19 2.47
C ASN A 99 15.02 19.77 3.02
N GLU A 100 14.68 19.55 4.29
CA GLU A 100 14.66 18.20 4.89
C GLU A 100 13.58 17.33 4.24
N TRP A 101 12.37 17.86 4.01
CA TRP A 101 11.32 17.14 3.30
C TRP A 101 11.73 16.78 1.88
N GLN A 102 12.36 17.70 1.14
CA GLN A 102 12.84 17.43 -0.21
C GLN A 102 13.88 16.31 -0.22
N LYS A 103 14.86 16.34 0.69
CA LYS A 103 15.87 15.28 0.80
C LYS A 103 15.21 13.92 1.08
N LEU A 104 14.20 13.91 1.95
CA LEU A 104 13.51 12.67 2.31
C LEU A 104 12.62 12.12 1.20
N VAL A 105 11.92 13.00 0.46
CA VAL A 105 11.16 12.62 -0.74
C VAL A 105 12.09 11.99 -1.78
N LEU A 106 13.31 12.52 -1.95
CA LEU A 106 14.30 11.92 -2.84
C LEU A 106 14.71 10.52 -2.37
N GLU A 107 15.10 10.39 -1.10
CA GLU A 107 15.57 9.13 -0.54
C GLU A 107 14.45 8.07 -0.51
N LYS A 108 13.40 8.30 0.29
CA LYS A 108 12.31 7.34 0.51
C LYS A 108 11.40 7.18 -0.70
N GLY A 109 11.23 8.25 -1.48
CA GLY A 109 10.53 8.15 -2.76
C GLY A 109 11.24 7.23 -3.75
N SER A 110 12.58 7.33 -3.82
CA SER A 110 13.36 6.44 -4.69
C SER A 110 13.32 4.98 -4.22
N GLU A 111 13.36 4.72 -2.90
CA GLU A 111 13.20 3.38 -2.33
C GLU A 111 11.85 2.77 -2.75
N ILE A 112 10.74 3.48 -2.55
CA ILE A 112 9.40 3.04 -2.94
C ILE A 112 9.35 2.71 -4.44
N VAL A 113 9.80 3.63 -5.28
CA VAL A 113 9.74 3.47 -6.75
C VAL A 113 10.63 2.33 -7.23
N ASN A 114 11.82 2.18 -6.65
CA ASN A 114 12.74 1.10 -7.04
C ASN A 114 12.16 -0.27 -6.69
N ILE A 115 11.61 -0.42 -5.48
CA ILE A 115 10.93 -1.64 -5.04
C ILE A 115 9.76 -1.95 -5.99
N LEU A 116 8.85 -0.99 -6.21
CA LEU A 116 7.66 -1.23 -7.06
C LEU A 116 8.01 -1.49 -8.53
N LYS A 117 9.08 -0.89 -9.07
CA LYS A 117 9.55 -1.17 -10.43
C LYS A 117 10.16 -2.57 -10.58
N SER A 118 10.72 -3.12 -9.50
CA SER A 118 11.30 -4.47 -9.49
C SER A 118 10.27 -5.59 -9.32
N VAL A 119 9.02 -5.26 -8.98
CA VAL A 119 7.91 -6.21 -8.92
C VAL A 119 7.60 -6.77 -10.32
N VAL A 120 7.47 -8.09 -10.40
CA VAL A 120 7.19 -8.81 -11.66
C VAL A 120 5.74 -9.29 -11.72
N HIS A 121 5.11 -9.54 -10.56
CA HIS A 121 3.72 -9.98 -10.49
C HIS A 121 2.95 -9.25 -9.39
N GLU A 122 1.66 -9.01 -9.64
CA GLU A 122 0.71 -8.55 -8.63
C GLU A 122 -0.28 -9.68 -8.35
N LEU A 123 -0.50 -9.99 -7.07
CA LEU A 123 -1.47 -10.99 -6.63
C LEU A 123 -2.45 -10.38 -5.63
N HIS A 124 -3.71 -10.80 -5.73
CA HIS A 124 -4.74 -10.42 -4.77
C HIS A 124 -5.10 -11.60 -3.85
N VAL A 125 -5.05 -11.38 -2.54
CA VAL A 125 -5.37 -12.37 -1.50
C VAL A 125 -6.40 -11.78 -0.54
N GLN A 126 -7.42 -12.56 -0.20
CA GLN A 126 -8.47 -12.15 0.75
C GLN A 126 -8.00 -12.28 2.21
N GLU A 127 -8.65 -11.56 3.12
CA GLU A 127 -8.50 -11.80 4.55
C GLU A 127 -9.12 -13.16 4.93
N PRO A 128 -8.56 -13.88 5.93
CA PRO A 128 -7.43 -13.49 6.80
C PRO A 128 -6.04 -13.75 6.19
N PHE A 129 -5.96 -14.36 5.00
CA PHE A 129 -4.71 -14.84 4.42
C PHE A 129 -3.74 -13.72 4.05
N PHE A 130 -4.24 -12.53 3.68
CA PHE A 130 -3.40 -11.37 3.44
C PHE A 130 -2.66 -10.93 4.72
N SER A 131 -3.37 -10.75 5.83
CA SER A 131 -2.74 -10.43 7.11
C SER A 131 -1.75 -11.52 7.53
N GLN A 132 -2.09 -12.79 7.32
CA GLN A 132 -1.18 -13.90 7.63
C GLN A 132 0.09 -13.90 6.77
N LEU A 133 0.02 -13.51 5.49
CA LEU A 133 1.18 -13.32 4.61
C LEU A 133 2.05 -12.16 5.12
N LYS A 134 1.43 -11.02 5.42
CA LYS A 134 2.12 -9.85 5.99
C LYS A 134 2.86 -10.21 7.28
N ASP A 135 2.20 -10.93 8.18
CA ASP A 135 2.75 -11.29 9.48
C ASP A 135 3.84 -12.37 9.36
N GLY A 136 3.91 -13.10 8.24
CA GLY A 136 4.81 -14.23 8.03
C GLY A 136 4.29 -15.55 8.62
N LYS A 137 3.01 -15.62 8.99
CA LYS A 137 2.34 -16.85 9.44
C LYS A 137 2.07 -17.78 8.24
N LYS A 138 1.58 -17.19 7.15
CA LYS A 138 1.42 -17.86 5.86
C LYS A 138 2.69 -17.59 5.04
N THR A 139 3.38 -18.64 4.64
CA THR A 139 4.64 -18.54 3.87
C THR A 139 4.56 -19.25 2.53
N ILE A 140 3.42 -19.87 2.21
CA ILE A 140 3.19 -20.57 0.95
C ILE A 140 1.85 -20.10 0.38
N GLU A 141 1.87 -19.57 -0.84
CA GLU A 141 0.68 -19.14 -1.56
C GLU A 141 0.31 -20.15 -2.65
N GLY A 142 -0.83 -20.82 -2.47
CA GLY A 142 -1.36 -21.77 -3.44
C GLY A 142 -2.16 -21.08 -4.55
N ARG A 143 -1.85 -21.38 -5.81
CA ARG A 143 -2.57 -20.86 -6.99
C ARG A 143 -2.76 -21.94 -8.04
N CYS A 144 -3.86 -21.91 -8.78
CA CYS A 144 -3.97 -22.72 -9.99
C CYS A 144 -2.94 -22.24 -11.03
N ALA A 145 -2.24 -23.15 -11.70
CA ALA A 145 -1.09 -22.83 -12.56
C ALA A 145 -1.51 -22.26 -13.94
N VAL A 146 -2.16 -21.11 -13.93
CA VAL A 146 -2.74 -20.48 -15.14
C VAL A 146 -2.05 -19.19 -15.54
N GLY A 147 -2.02 -18.93 -16.85
CA GLY A 147 -1.53 -17.66 -17.40
C GLY A 147 -0.12 -17.31 -16.92
N ASP A 148 0.06 -16.06 -16.51
CA ASP A 148 1.35 -15.51 -16.09
C ASP A 148 1.90 -16.11 -14.78
N TYR A 149 1.07 -16.80 -13.98
CA TYR A 149 1.56 -17.46 -12.75
C TYR A 149 2.59 -18.56 -13.05
N ASN A 150 2.56 -19.13 -14.26
CA ASN A 150 3.55 -20.11 -14.69
C ASN A 150 4.96 -19.55 -14.84
N ARG A 151 5.10 -18.22 -14.87
CA ARG A 151 6.39 -17.51 -15.02
C ARG A 151 6.98 -17.09 -13.68
N ILE A 152 6.24 -17.28 -12.58
CA ILE A 152 6.74 -17.02 -11.23
C ILE A 152 7.84 -18.03 -10.94
N GLY A 153 9.00 -17.53 -10.52
CA GLY A 153 10.14 -18.35 -10.11
C GLY A 153 10.89 -17.73 -8.92
N SER A 154 11.86 -18.47 -8.40
CA SER A 154 12.72 -18.02 -7.30
C SER A 154 13.39 -16.67 -7.61
N GLY A 155 13.53 -15.82 -6.59
CA GLY A 155 14.06 -14.45 -6.69
C GLY A 155 13.06 -13.42 -7.23
N THR A 156 11.84 -13.83 -7.58
CA THR A 156 10.83 -12.91 -8.10
C THR A 156 10.16 -12.13 -6.98
N LEU A 157 9.98 -10.81 -7.15
CA LEU A 157 9.19 -9.99 -6.24
C LEU A 157 7.72 -9.95 -6.67
N ILE A 158 6.84 -10.24 -5.73
CA ILE A 158 5.38 -10.22 -5.89
C ILE A 158 4.80 -9.13 -4.99
N LEU A 159 3.95 -8.28 -5.56
CA LEU A 159 3.16 -7.30 -4.83
C LEU A 159 1.79 -7.88 -4.49
N PHE A 160 1.53 -8.04 -3.20
CA PHE A 160 0.25 -8.52 -2.68
C PHE A 160 -0.66 -7.35 -2.31
N ASN A 161 -1.88 -7.36 -2.87
CA ASN A 161 -2.93 -6.34 -2.65
C ASN A 161 -2.44 -4.90 -2.82
N LYS A 162 -1.45 -4.66 -3.69
CA LYS A 162 -0.82 -3.33 -3.88
C LYS A 162 -0.17 -2.73 -2.62
N ARG A 163 0.11 -3.55 -1.60
CA ARG A 163 0.52 -3.10 -0.26
C ARG A 163 1.82 -3.71 0.22
N VAL A 164 1.97 -5.03 0.12
CA VAL A 164 3.10 -5.78 0.69
C VAL A 164 3.88 -6.44 -0.43
N VAL A 165 5.20 -6.31 -0.41
CA VAL A 165 6.08 -7.00 -1.36
C VAL A 165 6.71 -8.20 -0.67
N LEU A 166 6.62 -9.36 -1.31
CA LEU A 166 7.28 -10.59 -0.84
C LEU A 166 8.16 -11.14 -1.96
N GLU A 167 9.25 -11.78 -1.57
CA GLU A 167 10.16 -12.46 -2.49
C GLU A 167 9.85 -13.94 -2.55
N VAL A 168 9.78 -14.48 -3.76
CA VAL A 168 9.59 -15.90 -4.02
C VAL A 168 10.90 -16.63 -3.73
N GLN A 169 10.84 -17.55 -2.78
CA GLN A 169 11.97 -18.40 -2.41
C GLN A 169 12.02 -19.64 -3.30
N ASP A 170 10.87 -20.26 -3.55
CA ASP A 170 10.75 -21.44 -4.40
C ASP A 170 9.33 -21.60 -4.95
N VAL A 171 9.16 -22.41 -5.99
CA VAL A 171 7.86 -22.72 -6.59
C VAL A 171 7.75 -24.21 -6.91
N HIS A 172 6.82 -24.89 -6.23
CA HIS A 172 6.51 -26.30 -6.49
C HIS A 172 5.23 -26.45 -7.30
N ARG A 173 5.14 -27.53 -8.08
CA ARG A 173 3.99 -27.88 -8.92
C ARG A 173 3.37 -29.21 -8.46
N TYR A 174 2.04 -29.24 -8.41
CA TYR A 174 1.27 -30.43 -8.04
C TYR A 174 0.09 -30.62 -9.00
N ALA A 175 -0.45 -31.84 -9.07
CA ALA A 175 -1.60 -32.12 -9.91
C ALA A 175 -2.91 -31.57 -9.31
N SER A 176 -2.99 -31.42 -7.99
CA SER A 176 -4.19 -30.98 -7.28
C SER A 176 -3.89 -30.17 -6.01
N PHE A 177 -4.87 -29.40 -5.52
CA PHE A 177 -4.76 -28.74 -4.21
C PHE A 177 -4.69 -29.75 -3.08
N SER A 178 -5.36 -30.90 -3.18
CA SER A 178 -5.28 -31.96 -2.16
C SER A 178 -3.86 -32.50 -2.04
N GLU A 179 -3.20 -32.78 -3.18
CA GLU A 179 -1.80 -33.22 -3.21
C GLU A 179 -0.86 -32.15 -2.68
N MET A 180 -1.04 -30.90 -3.12
CA MET A 180 -0.25 -29.76 -2.64
C MET A 180 -0.37 -29.61 -1.12
N LEU A 181 -1.58 -29.65 -0.56
CA LEU A 181 -1.82 -29.50 0.87
C LEU A 181 -1.35 -30.70 1.69
N GLY A 182 -1.24 -31.88 1.09
CA GLY A 182 -0.68 -33.07 1.73
C GLY A 182 0.85 -33.13 1.70
N ALA A 183 1.47 -32.56 0.66
CA ALA A 183 2.93 -32.50 0.52
C ALA A 183 3.52 -31.28 1.24
N GLU A 184 2.85 -30.12 1.15
CA GLU A 184 3.23 -28.90 1.84
C GLU A 184 2.66 -28.86 3.26
N SER A 185 3.24 -27.99 4.10
CA SER A 185 2.69 -27.77 5.44
C SER A 185 1.36 -27.01 5.35
N LEU A 186 0.24 -27.68 5.63
CA LEU A 186 -1.10 -27.06 5.68
C LEU A 186 -1.10 -25.76 6.50
N ALA A 187 -0.46 -25.75 7.67
CA ALA A 187 -0.36 -24.57 8.53
C ALA A 187 0.40 -23.39 7.90
N LYS A 188 1.32 -23.63 6.95
CA LYS A 188 2.04 -22.60 6.20
C LYS A 188 1.28 -22.12 4.96
N VAL A 189 0.38 -22.96 4.41
CA VAL A 189 -0.47 -22.62 3.26
C VAL A 189 -1.76 -21.93 3.71
N LEU A 190 -2.46 -22.50 4.70
CA LEU A 190 -3.73 -22.03 5.24
C LEU A 190 -3.67 -22.04 6.79
N PRO A 191 -2.98 -21.09 7.43
CA PRO A 191 -2.91 -21.02 8.88
C PRO A 191 -4.31 -20.96 9.53
N GLY A 192 -4.52 -21.84 10.51
CA GLY A 192 -5.80 -21.99 11.24
C GLY A 192 -6.75 -23.04 10.65
N VAL A 193 -6.43 -23.63 9.51
CA VAL A 193 -7.17 -24.76 8.93
C VAL A 193 -6.60 -26.07 9.44
N GLU A 194 -7.46 -26.98 9.88
CA GLU A 194 -7.05 -28.22 10.54
C GLU A 194 -6.98 -29.42 9.58
N THR A 195 -7.74 -29.39 8.47
CA THR A 195 -7.87 -30.55 7.56
C THR A 195 -7.61 -30.18 6.09
N ILE A 196 -7.13 -31.15 5.32
CA ILE A 196 -6.89 -30.99 3.88
C ILE A 196 -8.22 -30.76 3.15
N GLU A 197 -9.27 -31.45 3.55
CA GLU A 197 -10.60 -31.35 2.98
C GLU A 197 -11.15 -29.94 3.10
N GLU A 198 -11.08 -29.34 4.30
CA GLU A 198 -11.45 -27.94 4.53
C GLU A 198 -10.58 -26.99 3.69
N GLY A 199 -9.27 -27.25 3.62
CA GLY A 199 -8.34 -26.47 2.79
C GLY A 199 -8.71 -26.49 1.31
N VAL A 200 -9.08 -27.65 0.76
CA VAL A 200 -9.57 -27.78 -0.62
C VAL A 200 -10.87 -27.00 -0.81
N GLN A 201 -11.80 -27.04 0.15
CA GLN A 201 -13.05 -26.27 0.07
C GLN A 201 -12.81 -24.75 0.04
N ILE A 202 -11.76 -24.26 0.70
CA ILE A 202 -11.35 -22.85 0.60
C ILE A 202 -10.93 -22.52 -0.84
N TYR A 203 -10.10 -23.35 -1.46
CA TYR A 203 -9.69 -23.15 -2.86
C TYR A 203 -10.84 -23.25 -3.86
N ARG A 204 -11.85 -24.08 -3.58
CA ARG A 204 -13.06 -24.23 -4.42
C ARG A 204 -13.90 -22.96 -4.52
N LYS A 205 -13.76 -22.02 -3.57
CA LYS A 205 -14.38 -20.69 -3.67
C LYS A 205 -13.78 -19.85 -4.82
N PHE A 206 -12.59 -20.19 -5.30
CA PHE A 206 -11.84 -19.43 -6.30
C PHE A 206 -11.58 -20.20 -7.61
N TYR A 207 -11.47 -21.53 -7.54
CA TYR A 207 -11.10 -22.38 -8.67
C TYR A 207 -12.03 -23.59 -8.80
N THR A 208 -12.56 -23.81 -10.00
CA THR A 208 -13.31 -25.03 -10.31
C THR A 208 -12.37 -26.24 -10.40
N GLU A 209 -12.91 -27.43 -10.20
CA GLU A 209 -12.15 -28.68 -10.31
C GLU A 209 -11.56 -28.89 -11.70
N GLU A 210 -12.30 -28.52 -12.74
CA GLU A 210 -11.87 -28.69 -14.12
C GLU A 210 -10.63 -27.83 -14.40
N LYS A 211 -10.63 -26.60 -13.88
CA LYS A 211 -9.51 -25.67 -14.04
C LYS A 211 -8.27 -26.20 -13.31
N GLU A 212 -8.43 -26.71 -12.10
CA GLU A 212 -7.36 -27.37 -11.36
C GLU A 212 -6.83 -28.58 -12.12
N LYS A 213 -7.69 -29.53 -12.51
CA LYS A 213 -7.27 -30.76 -13.22
C LYS A 213 -6.55 -30.47 -14.53
N THR A 214 -6.96 -29.41 -15.24
CA THR A 214 -6.37 -29.05 -16.54
C THR A 214 -4.98 -28.42 -16.40
N ASN A 215 -4.75 -27.63 -15.35
CA ASN A 215 -3.53 -26.82 -15.23
C ASN A 215 -2.57 -27.28 -14.12
N GLY A 216 -3.08 -28.05 -13.16
CA GLY A 216 -2.42 -28.27 -11.88
C GLY A 216 -2.42 -27.02 -10.99
N VAL A 217 -1.60 -27.08 -9.94
CA VAL A 217 -1.48 -26.02 -8.93
C VAL A 217 -0.01 -25.72 -8.64
N LEU A 218 0.22 -24.50 -8.16
CA LEU A 218 1.51 -23.98 -7.72
C LEU A 218 1.47 -23.73 -6.22
N ALA A 219 2.50 -24.18 -5.51
CA ALA A 219 2.84 -23.71 -4.17
C ALA A 219 3.98 -22.69 -4.30
N ILE A 220 3.68 -21.41 -4.06
CA ILE A 220 4.65 -20.32 -4.19
C ILE A 220 5.17 -20.00 -2.79
N HIS A 221 6.41 -20.39 -2.50
CA HIS A 221 7.06 -20.13 -1.22
C HIS A 221 7.53 -18.69 -1.20
N VAL A 222 7.17 -17.94 -0.16
CA VAL A 222 7.46 -16.51 -0.06
C VAL A 222 8.06 -16.14 1.29
N SER A 223 8.89 -15.11 1.30
CA SER A 223 9.44 -14.49 2.50
C SER A 223 9.33 -12.97 2.43
N LYS A 224 9.43 -12.32 3.60
CA LYS A 224 9.48 -10.86 3.68
C LYS A 224 10.78 -10.36 3.06
N VAL A 225 10.71 -9.24 2.36
CA VAL A 225 11.87 -8.44 1.99
C VAL A 225 12.25 -7.49 3.13
N ASP A 226 13.52 -7.10 3.18
CA ASP A 226 14.08 -6.25 4.24
C ASP A 226 13.38 -4.88 4.35
N VAL A 227 13.07 -4.27 3.20
CA VAL A 227 12.44 -2.95 3.14
C VAL A 227 11.10 -3.05 2.42
N GLN A 228 10.02 -2.75 3.14
CA GLN A 228 8.69 -2.67 2.56
C GLN A 228 8.41 -1.25 2.03
N PRO A 229 7.64 -1.11 0.93
CA PRO A 229 7.30 0.20 0.38
C PRO A 229 6.43 1.01 1.36
N TYR A 230 5.53 0.36 2.11
CA TYR A 230 4.73 1.04 3.13
C TYR A 230 5.57 1.53 4.32
N THR A 231 6.68 0.87 4.67
CA THR A 231 7.59 1.33 5.74
C THR A 231 8.35 2.59 5.30
N SER A 232 8.79 2.64 4.05
CA SER A 232 9.41 3.84 3.45
C SER A 232 8.41 4.99 3.40
N LEU A 233 7.16 4.71 3.04
CA LEU A 233 6.08 5.69 3.03
C LEU A 233 5.72 6.18 4.44
N ALA A 234 5.63 5.29 5.42
CA ALA A 234 5.37 5.65 6.81
C ALA A 234 6.45 6.58 7.37
N THR A 235 7.72 6.30 7.06
CA THR A 235 8.85 7.17 7.40
C THR A 235 8.69 8.55 6.77
N LEU A 236 8.32 8.60 5.48
CA LEU A 236 8.08 9.86 4.76
C LEU A 236 6.96 10.68 5.39
N ILE A 237 5.81 10.05 5.68
CA ILE A 237 4.64 10.69 6.29
C ILE A 237 4.99 11.22 7.70
N SER A 238 5.74 10.46 8.48
CA SER A 238 6.12 10.85 9.85
C SER A 238 7.00 12.09 9.89
N VAL A 239 7.99 12.19 9.00
CA VAL A 239 8.84 13.39 8.93
C VAL A 239 8.13 14.58 8.31
N LEU A 240 7.23 14.35 7.35
CA LEU A 240 6.36 15.41 6.84
C LEU A 240 5.53 16.02 7.98
N SER A 241 5.13 15.20 8.96
CA SER A 241 4.26 15.59 10.07
C SER A 241 2.96 16.26 9.56
N TYR A 242 2.24 16.97 10.44
CA TYR A 242 1.04 17.70 10.06
C TYR A 242 1.32 18.74 8.97
N GLY A 243 2.40 19.52 9.12
CA GLY A 243 2.71 20.65 8.25
C GLY A 243 3.02 20.24 6.81
N GLY A 244 3.82 19.19 6.62
CA GLY A 244 4.15 18.67 5.30
C GLY A 244 2.95 18.00 4.62
N VAL A 245 2.15 17.23 5.36
CA VAL A 245 0.92 16.61 4.83
C VAL A 245 -0.09 17.68 4.40
N GLN A 246 -0.34 18.68 5.24
CA GLN A 246 -1.22 19.81 4.90
C GLN A 246 -0.67 20.61 3.71
N GLY A 247 0.65 20.85 3.65
CA GLY A 247 1.31 21.51 2.53
C GLY A 247 1.13 20.78 1.20
N LEU A 248 1.23 19.44 1.19
CA LEU A 248 0.95 18.62 0.01
C LEU A 248 -0.53 18.68 -0.40
N LEU A 249 -1.44 18.81 0.56
CA LEU A 249 -2.86 18.99 0.30
C LEU A 249 -3.24 20.42 -0.12
N GLY A 250 -2.29 21.36 -0.13
CA GLY A 250 -2.54 22.77 -0.45
C GLY A 250 -3.30 23.52 0.64
N LEU A 251 -3.36 22.97 1.86
CA LEU A 251 -4.03 23.57 3.00
C LEU A 251 -3.11 24.59 3.65
N THR A 252 -3.55 25.84 3.74
CA THR A 252 -2.80 26.93 4.40
C THR A 252 -3.40 27.24 5.77
N HIS A 253 -2.54 27.35 6.79
CA HIS A 253 -2.95 27.84 8.10
C HIS A 253 -3.28 29.33 8.04
N THR A 254 -4.54 29.67 8.29
CA THR A 254 -4.94 31.06 8.57
C THR A 254 -4.88 31.30 10.07
N THR A 255 -4.37 32.46 10.49
CA THR A 255 -4.23 32.83 11.90
C THR A 255 -5.58 32.67 12.63
N GLY A 256 -5.64 31.76 13.63
CA GLY A 256 -6.85 31.46 14.41
C GLY A 256 -7.44 30.06 14.19
N THR A 257 -6.90 29.27 13.27
CA THR A 257 -7.30 27.86 13.07
C THR A 257 -6.50 26.89 13.95
N ILE A 258 -7.08 25.72 14.23
CA ILE A 258 -6.39 24.65 14.98
C ILE A 258 -5.26 24.10 14.09
N PRO A 259 -3.99 24.08 14.52
CA PRO A 259 -2.84 23.73 13.68
C PRO A 259 -2.92 22.35 12.99
N ASN A 260 -3.71 21.43 13.53
CA ASN A 260 -3.83 20.06 13.02
C ASN A 260 -5.22 19.74 12.45
N ALA A 261 -6.05 20.75 12.17
CA ALA A 261 -7.37 20.53 11.59
C ALA A 261 -7.30 20.32 10.08
N LEU A 262 -8.22 19.52 9.55
CA LEU A 262 -8.52 19.38 8.13
C LEU A 262 -9.90 19.98 7.84
N SER A 263 -10.07 20.61 6.69
CA SER A 263 -11.37 21.15 6.23
C SER A 263 -12.40 20.01 6.15
N PRO A 264 -13.60 20.10 6.74
CA PRO A 264 -14.56 18.98 6.77
C PRO A 264 -15.08 18.59 5.37
N PRO A 265 -15.61 17.36 5.19
CA PRO A 265 -16.30 16.95 3.96
C PRO A 265 -17.51 17.86 3.65
N ARG A 266 -17.87 17.97 2.37
CA ARG A 266 -18.98 18.83 1.90
C ARG A 266 -20.35 18.17 2.00
#